data_AF-A0A1B7W3E3-F1
#
_entry.id   AF-A0A1B7W3E3-F1
#
_cell.length_a   1.000
_cell.length_b   1.000
_cell.length_c   1.000
_cell.angle_alpha   90.00
_cell.angle_beta   90.00
_cell.angle_gamma   90.00
#
_symmetry.space_group_name_H-M   'P 1'
#
loop_
_entity.id
_entity.type
_entity.pdbx_description
1 polymer ?
#
loop_
_entity_poly.entity_id
_entity_poly.type
_entity_poly.pdbx_seq_one_letter_code
_entity_poly.pdbx_strand_id
1 'polypeptide(L)'
;MESTELYARAIGIENPWRVSGVEMEMEGKRIVVRLEVDLEKVREGGRYHVHSWEERKWRHLATMQFETIIEARVPRMEDKGRGTTHLVATPWAEEGRKWTLAFECFCVQVLQATQTLSGACGLLGIGWSTARQMME
;
A
#
# COMPACT_ATOMS: atom_id res chain seq x y z
N MET A 1 -10.23 -11.88 13.12
CA MET A 1 -9.80 -10.90 14.15
C MET A 1 -8.31 -11.01 14.44
N GLU A 2 -7.77 -12.19 14.73
CA GLU A 2 -6.32 -12.33 15.00
C GLU A 2 -5.44 -11.95 13.80
N SER A 3 -5.83 -12.36 12.59
CA SER A 3 -5.09 -12.00 11.36
C SER A 3 -5.09 -10.50 11.09
N THR A 4 -6.24 -9.82 11.22
CA THR A 4 -6.34 -8.38 10.96
C THR A 4 -5.47 -7.55 11.91
N GLU A 5 -5.39 -7.93 13.18
CA GLU A 5 -4.52 -7.25 14.16
C GLU A 5 -3.04 -7.50 13.88
N LEU A 6 -2.67 -8.75 13.55
CA LEU A 6 -1.30 -9.09 13.15
C LEU A 6 -0.84 -8.23 11.97
N TYR A 7 -1.63 -8.15 10.90
CA TYR A 7 -1.27 -7.37 9.71
C TYR A 7 -1.27 -5.87 9.98
N ALA A 8 -2.19 -5.35 10.80
CA ALA A 8 -2.19 -3.94 11.17
C ALA A 8 -0.88 -3.57 11.88
N ARG A 9 -0.46 -4.40 12.85
CA ARG A 9 0.79 -4.19 13.60
C ARG A 9 2.03 -4.40 12.75
N ALA A 10 2.06 -5.43 11.91
CA ALA A 10 3.23 -5.76 11.10
C ALA A 10 3.49 -4.75 9.98
N ILE A 11 2.43 -4.23 9.34
CA ILE A 11 2.53 -3.22 8.27
C ILE A 11 2.68 -1.81 8.86
N GLY A 12 2.28 -1.60 10.12
CA GLY A 12 2.26 -0.27 10.74
C GLY A 12 1.06 0.56 10.29
N ILE A 13 -0.10 -0.08 10.17
CA ILE A 13 -1.36 0.62 9.86
C ILE A 13 -1.88 1.29 11.12
N GLU A 14 -2.05 2.61 11.03
CA GLU A 14 -2.55 3.47 12.10
C GLU A 14 -3.73 4.32 11.61
N ASN A 15 -4.41 4.97 12.55
CA ASN A 15 -5.48 5.91 12.25
C ASN A 15 -5.03 6.96 11.21
N PRO A 16 -5.90 7.34 10.25
CA PRO A 16 -7.32 6.98 10.16
C PRO A 16 -7.58 5.62 9.49
N TRP A 17 -6.55 4.83 9.18
CA TRP A 17 -6.70 3.56 8.49
C TRP A 17 -6.79 2.39 9.46
N ARG A 18 -7.47 1.33 9.04
CA ARG A 18 -7.50 0.04 9.75
C ARG A 18 -7.57 -1.11 8.77
N VAL A 19 -7.04 -2.26 9.17
CA VAL A 19 -7.23 -3.50 8.41
C VAL A 19 -8.65 -4.01 8.64
N SER A 20 -9.46 -4.05 7.58
CA SER A 20 -10.84 -4.54 7.62
C SER A 20 -10.95 -6.02 7.26
N GLY A 21 -9.98 -6.56 6.53
CA GLY A 21 -9.98 -7.97 6.15
C GLY A 21 -8.64 -8.44 5.60
N VAL A 22 -8.43 -9.76 5.69
CA VAL A 22 -7.28 -10.44 5.10
C VAL A 22 -7.78 -11.68 4.40
N GLU A 23 -7.50 -11.80 3.11
CA GLU A 23 -7.82 -12.97 2.29
C GLU A 23 -6.53 -13.64 1.83
N MET A 24 -6.49 -14.96 1.90
CA MET A 24 -5.34 -15.76 1.47
C MET A 24 -5.78 -16.75 0.39
N GLU A 25 -5.13 -16.67 -0.76
CA GLU A 25 -5.32 -17.55 -1.90
C GLU A 25 -4.13 -18.52 -1.98
N MET A 26 -4.40 -19.81 -1.79
CA MET A 26 -3.36 -20.84 -1.69
C MET A 26 -2.72 -21.16 -3.05
N GLU A 27 -3.53 -21.26 -4.11
CA GLU A 27 -3.06 -21.68 -5.44
C GLU A 27 -2.24 -20.57 -6.11
N GLY A 28 -2.77 -19.34 -6.14
CA GLY A 28 -2.07 -18.16 -6.64
C GLY A 28 -0.96 -17.63 -5.73
N LYS A 29 -0.77 -18.23 -4.54
CA LYS A 29 0.15 -17.75 -3.48
C LYS A 29 0.02 -16.25 -3.24
N ARG A 30 -1.21 -15.78 -3.00
CA ARG A 30 -1.49 -14.36 -2.79
C ARG A 30 -2.17 -14.12 -1.44
N ILE A 31 -1.85 -13.00 -0.81
CA ILE A 31 -2.55 -12.46 0.36
C ILE A 31 -3.03 -11.05 0.00
N VAL A 32 -4.30 -10.78 0.24
CA VAL A 32 -4.92 -9.47 0.05
C VAL A 32 -5.28 -8.91 1.42
N VAL A 33 -4.64 -7.81 1.80
CA VAL A 33 -4.92 -7.06 3.02
C VAL A 33 -5.79 -5.86 2.64
N ARG A 34 -7.06 -5.86 3.06
CA ARG A 34 -8.00 -4.77 2.80
C ARG A 34 -7.95 -3.75 3.93
N LEU A 35 -7.87 -2.48 3.55
CA LEU A 35 -7.88 -1.35 4.46
C LEU A 35 -9.14 -0.51 4.29
N GLU A 36 -9.66 -0.04 5.40
CA GLU A 36 -10.73 0.94 5.49
C GLU A 36 -10.24 2.19 6.20
N VAL A 37 -10.82 3.32 5.82
CA VAL A 37 -10.56 4.62 6.44
C VAL A 37 -11.72 5.02 7.34
N ASP A 38 -11.38 5.51 8.52
CA ASP A 38 -12.30 6.19 9.42
C ASP A 38 -12.44 7.66 8.99
N LEU A 39 -13.58 7.98 8.38
CA LEU A 39 -13.88 9.34 7.91
C LEU A 39 -14.10 10.34 9.04
N GLU A 40 -14.46 9.89 10.24
CA GLU A 40 -14.60 10.80 11.39
C GLU A 40 -13.22 11.34 11.77
N LYS A 41 -12.22 10.45 11.82
CA LYS A 41 -10.81 10.83 12.05
C LYS A 41 -10.24 11.72 10.97
N VAL A 42 -10.59 11.50 9.70
CA VAL A 42 -10.19 12.40 8.61
C VAL A 42 -10.79 13.80 8.77
N ARG A 43 -12.05 13.89 9.22
CA ARG A 43 -12.79 15.15 9.37
C ARG A 43 -12.41 15.96 10.60
N GLU A 44 -11.73 15.37 11.60
CA GLU A 44 -11.19 16.12 12.74
C GLU A 44 -10.26 17.29 12.29
N GLY A 45 -9.70 17.21 11.07
CA GLY A 45 -8.87 18.26 10.48
C GLY A 45 -9.61 19.44 9.82
N GLY A 46 -10.95 19.42 9.68
CA GLY A 46 -11.69 20.50 9.02
C GLY A 46 -13.07 20.15 8.43
N ARG A 47 -13.69 21.10 7.75
CA ARG A 47 -15.00 20.91 7.07
C ARG A 47 -14.82 20.20 5.73
N TYR A 48 -14.53 18.91 5.81
CA TYR A 48 -14.30 18.07 4.64
C TYR A 48 -15.52 17.21 4.27
N HIS A 49 -15.84 17.16 2.98
CA HIS A 49 -16.82 16.24 2.42
C HIS A 49 -16.15 15.23 1.49
N VAL A 50 -16.69 14.02 1.42
CA VAL A 50 -16.20 13.05 0.44
C VAL A 50 -16.72 13.44 -0.93
N HIS A 51 -15.82 13.80 -1.83
CA HIS A 51 -16.13 14.12 -3.23
C HIS A 51 -16.24 12.85 -4.07
N SER A 52 -15.26 11.96 -3.95
CA SER A 52 -15.22 10.69 -4.68
C SER A 52 -14.36 9.67 -3.94
N TRP A 53 -14.34 8.43 -4.45
CA TRP A 53 -13.50 7.34 -3.95
C TRP A 53 -12.63 6.82 -5.08
N GLU A 54 -11.41 6.43 -4.76
CA GLU A 54 -10.47 5.82 -5.68
C GLU A 54 -10.02 4.46 -5.14
N GLU A 55 -10.20 3.40 -5.92
CA GLU A 55 -9.69 2.08 -5.57
C GLU A 55 -8.20 2.00 -5.90
N ARG A 56 -7.38 1.71 -4.89
CA ARG A 56 -5.93 1.59 -5.06
C ARG A 56 -5.44 0.26 -4.51
N LYS A 57 -4.41 -0.26 -5.17
CA LYS A 57 -3.73 -1.50 -4.81
C LYS A 57 -2.23 -1.25 -4.78
N TRP A 58 -1.56 -1.78 -3.77
CA TRP A 58 -0.12 -1.70 -3.62
C TRP A 58 0.49 -3.07 -3.40
N ARG A 59 1.53 -3.40 -4.16
CA ARG A 59 2.37 -4.56 -3.86
C ARG A 59 3.23 -4.25 -2.63
N HIS A 60 3.16 -5.13 -1.63
CA HIS A 60 3.93 -5.06 -0.39
C HIS A 60 5.01 -6.16 -0.34
N LEU A 61 5.80 -6.23 0.74
CA LEU A 61 6.71 -7.35 0.97
C LEU A 61 5.94 -8.68 1.01
N ALA A 62 6.56 -9.75 0.48
CA ALA A 62 5.93 -11.07 0.51
C ALA A 62 5.82 -11.57 1.95
N THR A 63 4.63 -12.02 2.35
CA THR A 63 4.40 -12.64 3.65
C THR A 63 4.43 -14.15 3.48
N MET A 64 5.37 -14.85 4.14
CA MET A 64 5.49 -16.32 4.05
C MET A 64 5.55 -16.85 2.61
N GLN A 65 6.29 -16.16 1.73
CA GLN A 65 6.38 -16.47 0.29
C GLN A 65 5.08 -16.23 -0.52
N PHE A 66 4.03 -15.68 0.08
CA PHE A 66 2.85 -15.21 -0.63
C PHE A 66 3.04 -13.77 -1.09
N GLU A 67 2.66 -13.51 -2.33
CA GLU A 67 2.48 -12.17 -2.86
C GLU A 67 1.45 -11.42 -1.99
N THR A 68 1.90 -10.45 -1.19
CA THR A 68 1.01 -9.59 -0.40
C THR A 68 0.66 -8.32 -1.18
N ILE A 69 -0.64 -8.07 -1.31
CA ILE A 69 -1.24 -6.87 -1.89
C ILE A 69 -2.03 -6.14 -0.80
N ILE A 70 -1.81 -4.84 -0.65
CA ILE A 70 -2.65 -3.96 0.15
C ILE A 70 -3.69 -3.35 -0.77
N GLU A 71 -4.96 -3.40 -0.40
CA GLU A 71 -6.06 -2.79 -1.15
C GLU A 71 -6.82 -1.80 -0.27
N ALA A 72 -7.13 -0.63 -0.81
CA ALA A 72 -7.91 0.36 -0.08
C ALA A 72 -8.78 1.20 -1.03
N ARG A 73 -9.93 1.63 -0.52
CA ARG A 73 -10.73 2.70 -1.13
C ARG A 73 -10.30 4.03 -0.51
N VAL A 74 -9.56 4.82 -1.27
CA VAL A 74 -9.04 6.11 -0.82
C VAL A 74 -10.05 7.22 -1.13
N PRO A 75 -10.61 7.90 -0.12
CA PRO A 75 -11.52 8.99 -0.37
C PRO A 75 -10.76 10.23 -0.82
N ARG A 76 -11.34 10.90 -1.80
CA ARG A 76 -11.00 12.26 -2.18
C ARG A 76 -11.88 13.21 -1.39
N MET A 77 -11.26 14.03 -0.56
CA MET A 77 -11.90 14.99 0.32
C MET A 77 -11.93 16.36 -0.35
N GLU A 78 -13.08 17.03 -0.31
CA GLU A 78 -13.26 18.41 -0.73
C GLU A 78 -13.34 19.33 0.48
N ASP A 79 -12.52 20.38 0.47
CA ASP A 79 -12.63 21.51 1.39
C ASP A 79 -13.56 22.56 0.80
N LYS A 80 -14.79 22.65 1.31
CA LYS A 80 -15.79 23.63 0.82
C LYS A 80 -15.40 25.08 1.10
N GLY A 81 -14.54 25.34 2.08
CA GLY A 81 -14.06 26.68 2.39
C GLY A 81 -13.03 27.19 1.39
N ARG A 82 -12.20 26.29 0.84
CA ARG A 82 -11.11 26.62 -0.10
C ARG A 82 -11.39 26.24 -1.55
N GLY A 83 -12.38 25.39 -1.80
CA GLY A 83 -12.70 24.88 -3.15
C GLY A 83 -11.68 23.87 -3.70
N THR A 84 -10.84 23.31 -2.85
CA THR A 84 -9.77 22.37 -3.23
C THR A 84 -10.14 20.93 -2.88
N THR A 85 -9.66 19.97 -3.67
CA THR A 85 -9.78 18.53 -3.36
C THR A 85 -8.42 17.88 -3.11
N HIS A 86 -8.35 16.90 -2.23
CA HIS A 86 -7.14 16.12 -1.95
C HIS A 86 -7.50 14.67 -1.63
N LEU A 87 -6.61 13.72 -1.93
CA LEU A 87 -6.75 12.34 -1.47
C LEU A 87 -6.32 12.24 -0.01
N VAL A 88 -7.01 11.42 0.78
CA VAL A 88 -6.53 11.08 2.13
C VAL A 88 -5.17 10.38 2.01
N ALA A 89 -4.23 10.82 2.84
CA ALA A 89 -2.87 10.29 2.85
C ALA A 89 -2.87 8.78 3.09
N THR A 90 -2.02 8.06 2.35
CA THR A 90 -1.74 6.63 2.51
C THR A 90 -0.32 6.46 3.02
N PRO A 91 -0.08 6.39 4.35
CA PRO A 91 1.28 6.50 4.92
C PRO A 91 2.28 5.45 4.41
N TRP A 92 1.78 4.30 3.93
CA TRP A 92 2.61 3.21 3.41
C TRP A 92 3.03 3.38 1.94
N ALA A 93 2.56 4.39 1.21
CA ALA A 93 2.86 4.56 -0.22
C ALA A 93 2.75 6.03 -0.67
N GLU A 94 3.65 6.46 -1.56
CA GLU A 94 3.53 7.76 -2.20
C GLU A 94 2.32 7.85 -3.16
N GLU A 95 1.94 9.08 -3.48
CA GLU A 95 0.87 9.35 -4.45
C GLU A 95 1.23 8.74 -5.83
N GLY A 96 0.26 8.09 -6.48
CA GLY A 96 0.45 7.45 -7.78
C GLY A 96 1.28 6.16 -7.80
N ARG A 97 1.99 5.80 -6.71
CA ARG A 97 2.76 4.55 -6.66
C ARG A 97 1.87 3.31 -6.56
N LYS A 98 2.36 2.21 -7.14
CA LYS A 98 1.77 0.86 -7.11
C LYS A 98 2.46 -0.07 -6.10
N TRP A 99 3.44 0.45 -5.38
CA TRP A 99 4.22 -0.28 -4.38
C TRP A 99 4.16 0.46 -3.06
N THR A 100 4.32 -0.29 -1.97
CA THR A 100 4.54 0.32 -0.66
C THR A 100 5.98 0.81 -0.53
N LEU A 101 6.21 1.83 0.27
CA LEU A 101 7.55 2.33 0.62
C LEU A 101 8.47 1.20 1.10
N ALA A 102 7.98 0.32 1.96
CA ALA A 102 8.74 -0.84 2.46
C ALA A 102 9.19 -1.79 1.33
N PHE A 103 8.35 -1.98 0.31
CA PHE A 103 8.69 -2.78 -0.86
C PHE A 103 9.73 -2.08 -1.73
N GLU A 104 9.56 -0.79 -1.99
CA GLU A 104 10.52 0.01 -2.76
C GLU A 104 11.91 0.01 -2.08
N CYS A 105 11.96 0.25 -0.76
CA CYS A 105 13.20 0.17 0.01
C CYS A 105 13.87 -1.21 -0.08
N PHE A 106 13.08 -2.29 0.02
CA PHE A 106 13.63 -3.64 -0.11
C PHE A 106 14.13 -3.93 -1.53
N CYS A 107 13.43 -3.47 -2.56
CA CYS A 107 13.89 -3.56 -3.95
C CYS A 107 15.27 -2.92 -4.11
N VAL A 108 15.47 -1.71 -3.58
CA VAL A 108 16.76 -1.01 -3.62
C VAL A 108 17.85 -1.83 -2.91
N GLN A 109 17.57 -2.36 -1.71
CA GLN A 109 18.52 -3.19 -0.98
C GLN A 109 18.95 -4.44 -1.76
N VAL A 110 17.98 -5.14 -2.37
CA VAL A 110 18.28 -6.32 -3.19
C VAL A 110 19.08 -5.93 -4.43
N LEU A 111 18.69 -4.87 -5.13
CA LEU A 111 19.40 -4.40 -6.32
C LEU A 111 20.86 -4.06 -6.00
N GLN A 112 21.11 -3.40 -4.88
CA GLN A 112 22.48 -3.07 -4.41
C GLN A 112 23.28 -4.31 -3.99
N ALA A 113 22.64 -5.33 -3.42
CA ALA A 113 23.30 -6.55 -2.97
C ALA A 113 23.58 -7.56 -4.10
N THR A 114 22.88 -7.46 -5.23
CA THR A 114 23.00 -8.41 -6.34
C THR A 114 23.99 -7.95 -7.40
N GLN A 115 24.70 -8.90 -8.00
CA GLN A 115 25.63 -8.64 -9.11
C GLN A 115 24.93 -8.45 -10.47
N THR A 116 23.70 -8.95 -10.61
CA THR A 116 22.96 -8.89 -11.87
C THR A 116 21.51 -8.47 -11.65
N LEU A 117 21.00 -7.63 -12.57
CA LEU A 117 19.61 -7.19 -12.55
C LEU A 117 18.61 -8.36 -12.72
N SER A 118 19.01 -9.41 -13.45
CA SER A 118 18.20 -10.62 -13.61
C SER A 118 18.05 -11.39 -12.29
N GLY A 119 19.15 -11.54 -11.53
CA GLY A 119 19.12 -12.15 -10.20
C GLY A 119 18.24 -11.35 -9.23
N ALA A 120 18.33 -10.02 -9.26
CA ALA A 120 17.46 -9.15 -8.46
C ALA A 120 15.97 -9.35 -8.81
N CYS A 121 15.64 -9.37 -10.11
CA CYS A 121 14.27 -9.59 -10.57
C CYS A 121 13.71 -10.94 -10.08
N GLY A 122 14.54 -12.00 -10.10
CA GLY A 122 14.17 -13.32 -9.62
C GLY A 122 13.87 -13.36 -8.11
N LEU A 123 14.68 -12.68 -7.30
CA LEU A 123 14.47 -12.61 -5.84
C LEU A 123 13.26 -11.75 -5.46
N LEU A 124 13.05 -10.64 -6.18
CA LEU A 124 11.96 -9.69 -5.90
C LEU A 124 10.62 -10.12 -6.50
N GLY A 125 10.63 -11.04 -7.48
CA GLY A 125 9.44 -11.43 -8.23
C GLY A 125 8.87 -10.28 -9.06
N ILE A 126 9.73 -9.39 -9.59
CA ILE A 126 9.33 -8.23 -10.39
C ILE A 126 9.85 -8.31 -11.82
N GLY A 127 9.17 -7.60 -12.73
CA GLY A 127 9.62 -7.43 -14.10
C GLY A 127 10.82 -6.49 -14.20
N TRP A 128 11.58 -6.63 -15.28
CA TRP A 128 12.81 -5.88 -15.52
C TRP A 128 12.60 -4.36 -15.65
N SER A 129 11.48 -3.92 -16.24
CA SER A 129 11.11 -2.51 -16.32
C SER A 129 10.86 -1.90 -14.94
N THR A 130 10.19 -2.63 -14.05
CA THR A 130 9.99 -2.22 -12.65
C THR A 130 11.31 -2.14 -11.91
N ALA A 131 12.19 -3.12 -12.07
CA ALA A 131 13.50 -3.10 -11.42
C ALA A 131 14.34 -1.88 -11.85
N ARG A 132 14.23 -1.44 -13.09
CA ARG A 132 14.86 -0.19 -13.56
C ARG A 132 14.26 1.06 -12.95
N GLN A 133 12.94 1.16 -12.89
CA GLN A 133 12.27 2.30 -12.27
C GLN A 133 12.65 2.48 -10.78
N MET A 134 13.01 1.40 -10.08
CA MET A 134 13.46 1.45 -8.69
C MET A 134 14.89 1.97 -8.51
N MET A 135 15.69 2.03 -9.58
CA MET A 135 17.07 2.53 -9.55
C MET A 135 17.18 4.01 -9.95
N GLU A 136 16.13 4.58 -10.54
CA GLU A 136 16.04 5.99 -10.94
C GLU A 136 15.52 6.85 -9.78
#